data_AF-P0CW32-F1
#
_entry.id   AF-P0CW32-F1
#
_cell.length_a   1.000
_cell.length_b   1.000
_cell.length_c   1.000
_cell.angle_alpha   90.00
_cell.angle_beta   90.00
_cell.angle_gamma   90.00
#
_symmetry.space_group_name_H-M   'P 1'
#
loop_
_entity.id
_entity.type
_entity.pdbx_description
1 polymer ?
#
loop_
_entity_poly.entity_id
_entity_poly.type
_entity_poly.pdbx_seq_one_letter_code
_entity_poly.pdbx_strand_id
1 'polypeptide(L)'
;MLSDEEREAFRQQAAAQQMSLSNWLRQAGLRQLEAQRQRPLRTAQELREFFASRPDETGAEPDWQAHLQVMAESRRRGLPAP
;
A
#
# COMPACT_ATOMS: atom_id res chain seq x y z
N MET A 1 4.22 -28.43 -10.06
CA MET A 1 4.54 -27.55 -11.22
C MET A 1 3.28 -26.79 -11.56
N LEU A 2 3.40 -25.55 -12.03
CA LEU A 2 2.24 -24.79 -12.53
C LEU A 2 1.57 -25.55 -13.69
N SER A 3 0.24 -25.59 -13.71
CA SER A 3 -0.52 -26.07 -14.86
C SER A 3 -0.32 -25.11 -16.05
N ASP A 4 -0.64 -25.57 -17.26
CA ASP A 4 -0.56 -24.71 -18.44
C ASP A 4 -1.54 -23.53 -18.36
N GLU A 5 -2.70 -23.73 -17.72
CA GLU A 5 -3.68 -22.66 -17.44
C GLU A 5 -3.10 -21.60 -16.49
N GLU A 6 -2.45 -22.01 -15.40
CA GLU A 6 -1.82 -21.08 -14.46
C GLU A 6 -0.68 -20.28 -15.12
N ARG A 7 0.13 -20.94 -15.97
CA ARG A 7 1.19 -20.27 -16.73
C ARG A 7 0.63 -19.23 -17.70
N GLU A 8 -0.45 -19.56 -18.39
CA GLU A 8 -1.09 -18.62 -19.31
C GLU A 8 -1.71 -17.44 -18.57
N ALA A 9 -2.38 -17.68 -17.44
CA ALA A 9 -2.92 -16.63 -16.59
C ALA A 9 -1.82 -15.66 -16.13
N PHE A 10 -0.65 -16.15 -15.71
CA PHE A 10 0.47 -15.28 -15.32
C PHE A 10 1.07 -14.52 -16.51
N ARG A 11 1.15 -15.13 -17.70
CA ARG A 11 1.59 -14.42 -18.92
C ARG A 11 0.66 -13.28 -19.26
N GLN A 12 -0.65 -13.50 -19.18
CA GLN A 12 -1.66 -12.46 -19.44
C GLN A 12 -1.55 -11.31 -18.43
N GLN A 13 -1.35 -11.61 -17.14
CA GLN A 13 -1.16 -10.58 -16.11
C GLN A 13 0.12 -9.78 -16.32
N ALA A 14 1.22 -10.42 -16.73
CA ALA A 14 2.47 -9.75 -17.06
C ALA A 14 2.31 -8.84 -18.29
N ALA A 15 1.65 -9.33 -19.34
CA ALA A 15 1.36 -8.58 -20.55
C ALA A 15 0.45 -7.36 -20.30
N ALA A 16 -0.57 -7.51 -19.45
CA ALA A 16 -1.44 -6.41 -19.04
C ALA A 16 -0.67 -5.27 -18.36
N GLN A 17 0.46 -5.59 -17.71
CA GLN A 17 1.34 -4.61 -17.07
C GLN A 17 2.58 -4.29 -17.92
N GLN A 18 2.58 -4.66 -19.21
CA GLN A 18 3.66 -4.40 -20.17
C GLN A 18 5.05 -4.87 -19.68
N MET A 19 5.11 -5.99 -18.97
CA MET A 19 6.35 -6.53 -18.43
C MET A 19 6.54 -8.01 -18.78
N SER A 20 7.79 -8.48 -18.71
CA SER A 20 8.09 -9.90 -18.88
C SER A 20 7.53 -10.73 -17.72
N LEU A 21 7.21 -11.99 -17.99
CA LEU A 21 6.73 -12.94 -16.97
C LEU A 21 7.69 -13.03 -15.77
N SER A 22 9.00 -13.06 -16.02
CA SER A 22 10.02 -13.14 -14.96
C SER A 22 10.03 -11.89 -14.08
N ASN A 23 9.89 -10.69 -14.66
CA ASN A 23 9.81 -9.45 -13.88
C ASN A 23 8.52 -9.39 -13.08
N TRP A 24 7.41 -9.82 -13.68
CA TRP A 24 6.11 -9.88 -13.02
C TRP A 24 6.13 -10.83 -11.81
N LEU A 25 6.65 -12.04 -11.98
CA LEU A 25 6.78 -13.02 -10.89
C LEU A 25 7.68 -12.50 -9.76
N ARG A 26 8.78 -11.82 -10.09
CA ARG A 26 9.65 -11.18 -9.09
C ARG A 26 8.87 -10.14 -8.28
N GLN A 27 8.15 -9.25 -8.93
CA GLN A 27 7.36 -8.22 -8.24
C GLN A 27 6.20 -8.81 -7.44
N ALA A 28 5.53 -9.85 -7.95
CA ALA A 28 4.49 -10.57 -7.22
C ALA A 28 5.05 -11.21 -5.95
N GLY A 29 6.22 -11.86 -6.04
CA GLY A 29 6.91 -12.43 -4.88
C GLY A 29 7.32 -11.38 -3.85
N LEU A 30 7.87 -10.24 -4.30
CA LEU A 30 8.20 -9.13 -3.39
C LEU A 30 6.97 -8.56 -2.68
N ARG A 31 5.85 -8.36 -3.40
CA ARG A 31 4.57 -7.93 -2.81
C ARG A 31 4.04 -8.94 -1.78
N GLN A 32 4.16 -10.24 -2.07
CA GLN A 32 3.74 -11.28 -1.13
C GLN A 32 4.59 -11.26 0.15
N LEU A 33 5.92 -11.11 0.02
CA LEU A 33 6.82 -10.97 1.18
C LEU A 33 6.53 -9.71 1.99
N GLU A 34 6.25 -8.59 1.33
CA GLU A 34 5.86 -7.35 1.98
C GLU A 34 4.53 -7.50 2.73
N ALA A 35 3.53 -8.12 2.12
CA ALA A 35 2.25 -8.42 2.76
C ALA A 35 2.41 -9.36 3.98
N GLN A 36 3.36 -10.30 3.94
CA GLN A 36 3.68 -11.14 5.11
C GLN A 36 4.37 -10.35 6.23
N ARG A 37 5.21 -9.36 5.89
CA ARG A 37 5.85 -8.48 6.87
C ARG A 37 4.86 -7.53 7.51
N GLN A 38 3.88 -7.04 6.75
CA GLN A 38 2.79 -6.23 7.28
C GLN A 38 1.82 -7.14 8.04
N ARG A 39 2.15 -7.49 9.28
CA ARG A 39 1.22 -8.21 10.15
C ARG A 39 0.05 -7.28 10.49
N PRO A 40 -1.18 -7.54 9.99
CA PRO A 40 -2.31 -6.70 10.35
C PRO A 40 -2.60 -6.84 11.84
N LEU A 41 -2.82 -5.71 12.51
CA LEU A 41 -3.29 -5.69 13.90
C LEU A 41 -4.79 -6.03 13.87
N ARG A 42 -5.18 -7.17 14.44
CA ARG A 42 -6.54 -7.73 14.41
C ARG A 42 -7.27 -7.56 15.74
N THR A 43 -6.56 -7.28 16.82
CA THR A 43 -7.13 -7.18 18.16
C THR A 43 -6.82 -5.82 18.81
N ALA A 44 -7.67 -5.42 19.76
CA ALA A 44 -7.43 -4.23 20.56
C ALA A 44 -6.13 -4.32 21.40
N GLN A 45 -5.72 -5.55 21.75
CA GLN A 45 -4.45 -5.77 22.44
C GLN A 45 -3.25 -5.48 21.54
N GLU A 46 -3.24 -6.01 20.31
CA GLU A 46 -2.18 -5.73 19.33
C GLU A 46 -2.07 -4.23 19.02
N LEU A 47 -3.21 -3.51 18.97
CA LEU A 47 -3.22 -2.05 18.84
C LEU A 47 -2.57 -1.34 20.04
N ARG A 48 -2.92 -1.75 21.26
CA ARG A 48 -2.32 -1.16 22.47
C ARG A 48 -0.82 -1.41 22.53
N GLU A 49 -0.37 -2.62 22.23
CA GLU A 49 1.05 -2.98 22.18
C GLU A 49 1.79 -2.17 21.12
N PHE A 50 1.19 -1.99 19.93
CA PHE A 50 1.74 -1.12 18.88
C PHE A 50 1.97 0.31 19.38
N PHE A 51 0.94 0.95 19.96
CA PHE A 51 1.06 2.32 20.46
C PHE A 51 2.02 2.43 21.66
N ALA A 52 2.02 1.45 22.57
CA ALA A 52 2.94 1.42 23.71
C ALA A 52 4.41 1.26 23.31
N SER A 53 4.68 0.64 22.14
CA SER A 53 6.05 0.45 21.63
C SER A 53 6.65 1.68 20.94
N ARG A 54 5.84 2.70 20.64
CA ARG A 54 6.31 3.92 19.97
C ARG A 54 6.93 4.88 20.99
N PRO A 55 7.97 5.63 20.61
CA PRO A 55 8.44 6.73 21.45
C PRO A 55 7.33 7.78 21.57
N ASP A 56 7.29 8.49 22.69
CA ASP A 56 6.44 9.66 22.83
C ASP A 56 6.83 10.67 21.74
N GLU A 57 5.85 11.04 20.92
CA GLU A 57 6.05 12.06 19.90
C GLU A 57 6.09 13.42 20.59
N THR A 58 7.26 14.07 20.54
CA THR A 58 7.43 15.44 21.03
C THR A 58 7.24 16.39 19.85
N GLY A 59 6.20 17.21 19.92
CA GLY A 59 5.87 18.15 18.86
C GLY A 59 4.64 18.97 19.20
N ALA A 60 4.47 20.11 18.53
CA ALA A 60 3.21 20.82 18.54
C ALA A 60 2.21 20.04 17.69
N GLU A 61 1.00 19.82 18.22
CA GLU A 61 -0.09 19.30 17.41
C GLU A 61 -0.34 20.25 16.22
N PRO A 62 -0.39 19.74 14.98
CA PRO A 62 -0.62 20.58 13.83
C PRO A 62 -2.02 21.21 13.88
N ASP A 63 -2.17 22.39 13.28
CA ASP A 63 -3.49 22.97 13.08
C ASP A 63 -4.32 22.09 12.13
N TRP A 64 -5.29 21.40 12.71
CA TRP A 64 -6.18 20.51 11.98
C TRP A 64 -6.95 21.22 10.88
N GLN A 65 -7.37 22.47 11.12
CA GLN A 65 -8.11 23.25 10.14
C GLN A 65 -7.21 23.61 8.95
N ALA A 66 -5.95 23.95 9.20
CA ALA A 66 -4.97 24.19 8.15
C ALA A 66 -4.72 22.92 7.30
N HIS A 67 -4.61 21.75 7.94
CA HIS A 67 -4.48 20.47 7.23
C HIS A 67 -5.69 20.18 6.32
N LEU A 68 -6.91 20.40 6.82
CA LEU A 68 -8.13 20.22 6.03
C LEU A 68 -8.17 21.16 4.81
N GLN A 69 -7.69 22.41 4.96
CA GLN A 69 -7.57 23.36 3.84
C GLN A 69 -6.58 22.88 2.78
N VAL A 70 -5.41 22.35 3.17
CA VAL A 70 -4.43 21.78 2.24
C VAL A 70 -5.02 20.60 1.45
N MET A 71 -5.76 19.71 2.13
CA MET A 71 -6.44 18.59 1.47
C MET A 71 -7.53 19.06 0.49
N ALA A 72 -8.33 20.05 0.88
CA ALA A 72 -9.35 20.63 0.02
C ALA A 72 -8.74 21.28 -1.23
N GLU A 73 -7.63 22.01 -1.07
CA GLU A 73 -6.91 22.63 -2.18
C GLU A 73 -6.29 21.59 -3.13
N SER A 74 -5.70 20.53 -2.58
CA SER A 74 -5.17 19.41 -3.37
C SER A 74 -6.25 18.75 -4.21
N ARG A 75 -7.44 18.49 -3.62
CA ARG A 75 -8.61 17.99 -4.36
C ARG A 75 -9.03 18.94 -5.47
N ARG A 76 -9.06 20.25 -5.22
CA ARG A 76 -9.43 21.26 -6.23
C ARG A 76 -8.46 21.28 -7.41
N ARG A 77 -7.15 21.18 -7.14
CA ARG A 77 -6.11 21.18 -8.19
C ARG A 77 -6.00 19.87 -8.97
N GLY A 78 -6.36 18.75 -8.33
CA GLY A 78 -6.35 17.43 -8.97
C GLY A 78 -7.58 17.15 -9.85
N LEU A 79 -8.60 18.00 -9.82
CA LEU A 79 -9.71 17.91 -10.76
C LEU A 79 -9.20 18.29 -12.16
N PRO A 80 -9.48 17.49 -13.21
CA PRO A 80 -9.24 17.96 -14.57
C PRO A 80 -10.01 19.27 -14.78
N ALA A 81 -9.35 20.26 -15.39
CA ALA A 81 -10.02 21.49 -15.80
C ALA A 81 -11.25 21.12 -16.67
N PRO A 82 -12.36 21.87 -16.54
CA PRO A 82 -13.62 21.56 -17.23
C PRO A 82 -13.47 21.51 -18.75
#